data_AF-A0A1W9T2C2-F1
#
_entry.id   AF-A0A1W9T2C2-F1
#
_cell.length_a   1.000
_cell.length_b   1.000
_cell.length_c   1.000
_cell.angle_alpha   90.00
_cell.angle_beta   90.00
_cell.angle_gamma   90.00
#
_symmetry.space_group_name_H-M   'P 1'
#
loop_
_entity.id
_entity.type
_entity.pdbx_description
1 polymer ?
#
loop_
_entity_poly.entity_id
_entity_poly.type
_entity_poly.pdbx_seq_one_letter_code
_entity_poly.pdbx_strand_id
1 'polypeptide(L)'
;MARQIAREKQTQLAAMTFDPHPAVLLNPGHAPGILTPLSMKSLLLESLSVDVLIVIKDSLKLLNLSPEDFVDAFLMANLSPSVMVEGPDFNFGYGRSGTIETLRKFGATRNFEVVEMPFVDIVSDSENATEKCSSSSIRQLLAAGHARRASQILGRPFRLV
;
A
#
# COMPACT_ATOMS: atom_id res chain seq x y z
N MET A 1 -12.48 -4.46 -5.14
CA MET A 1 -12.27 -5.76 -4.46
C MET A 1 -12.32 -5.64 -2.93
N ALA A 2 -11.38 -4.97 -2.25
CA ALA A 2 -11.35 -4.90 -0.78
C ALA A 2 -12.66 -4.41 -0.13
N ARG A 3 -13.31 -3.39 -0.71
CA ARG A 3 -14.64 -2.93 -0.24
C ARG A 3 -15.73 -3.99 -0.35
N GLN A 4 -15.71 -4.80 -1.42
CA GLN A 4 -16.66 -5.89 -1.60
C GLN A 4 -16.46 -6.96 -0.53
N ILE A 5 -15.22 -7.38 -0.30
CA ILE A 5 -14.86 -8.34 0.76
C ILE A 5 -15.35 -7.85 2.13
N ALA A 6 -15.06 -6.58 2.46
CA ALA A 6 -15.49 -6.01 3.73
C ALA A 6 -17.03 -5.97 3.88
N ARG A 7 -17.79 -5.77 2.78
CA ARG A 7 -19.26 -5.86 2.80
C ARG A 7 -19.73 -7.31 3.02
N GLU A 8 -19.15 -8.27 2.31
CA GLU A 8 -19.49 -9.70 2.42
C GLU A 8 -19.19 -10.26 3.82
N LYS A 9 -18.09 -9.83 4.44
CA LYS A 9 -17.68 -10.21 5.80
C LYS A 9 -18.34 -9.35 6.89
N GLN A 10 -19.12 -8.33 6.52
CA GLN A 10 -19.73 -7.36 7.44
C GLN A 10 -18.71 -6.66 8.36
N THR A 11 -17.56 -6.28 7.82
CA THR A 11 -16.47 -5.59 8.53
C THR A 11 -16.17 -4.21 7.96
N GLN A 12 -15.39 -3.42 8.71
CA GLN A 12 -14.85 -2.15 8.22
C GLN A 12 -13.70 -2.38 7.25
N LEU A 13 -13.60 -1.54 6.21
CA LEU A 13 -12.45 -1.44 5.32
C LEU A 13 -11.45 -0.45 5.92
N ALA A 14 -10.29 -0.97 6.32
CA ALA A 14 -9.17 -0.13 6.76
C ALA A 14 -8.08 -0.06 5.68
N ALA A 15 -7.45 1.09 5.55
CA ALA A 15 -6.19 1.26 4.82
C ALA A 15 -5.07 1.60 5.81
N MET A 16 -3.95 0.87 5.75
CA MET A 16 -2.78 1.15 6.56
C MET A 16 -1.70 1.82 5.71
N THR A 17 -1.06 2.86 6.25
CA THR A 17 0.03 3.56 5.57
C THR A 17 1.05 4.11 6.56
N PHE A 18 2.17 4.58 6.03
CA PHE A 18 3.24 5.21 6.80
C PHE A 18 3.30 6.70 6.49
N ASP A 19 3.52 7.50 7.53
CA ASP A 19 3.88 8.91 7.40
C ASP A 19 4.80 9.32 8.57
N PRO A 20 6.10 9.55 8.33
CA PRO A 20 6.77 9.60 7.03
C PRO A 20 6.95 8.21 6.38
N HIS A 21 7.19 8.18 5.07
CA HIS A 21 7.48 6.93 4.35
C HIS A 21 8.72 6.21 4.93
N PRO A 22 8.75 4.87 5.07
CA PRO A 22 9.85 4.14 5.70
C PRO A 22 11.24 4.47 5.13
N ALA A 23 11.32 4.65 3.81
CA ALA A 23 12.56 5.05 3.14
C ALA A 23 13.13 6.40 3.62
N VAL A 24 12.29 7.34 4.07
CA VAL A 24 12.75 8.61 4.67
C VAL A 24 13.51 8.34 5.98
N LEU A 25 13.08 7.35 6.75
CA LEU A 25 13.69 7.01 8.03
C LEU A 25 14.92 6.10 7.85
N LEU A 26 14.88 5.18 6.88
CA LEU A 26 15.96 4.24 6.63
C LEU A 26 17.10 4.82 5.77
N ASN A 27 16.78 5.71 4.83
CA ASN A 27 17.76 6.33 3.93
C ASN A 27 17.27 7.73 3.49
N PRO A 28 17.39 8.75 4.38
CA PRO A 28 16.83 10.09 4.14
C PRO A 28 17.27 10.73 2.82
N GLY A 29 18.51 10.49 2.37
CA GLY A 29 19.07 11.08 1.15
C GLY A 29 18.54 10.47 -0.15
N HIS A 30 17.89 9.31 -0.10
CA HIS A 30 17.39 8.58 -1.27
C HIS A 30 15.88 8.31 -1.19
N ALA A 31 15.19 8.95 -0.25
CA ALA A 31 13.77 8.77 -0.09
C ALA A 31 13.05 9.27 -1.35
N PRO A 32 12.11 8.47 -1.91
CA PRO A 32 11.46 8.86 -3.14
C PRO A 32 10.50 10.03 -2.88
N GLY A 33 10.35 10.91 -3.87
CA GLY A 33 9.43 12.06 -3.78
C GLY A 33 8.00 11.65 -3.42
N ILE A 34 7.34 12.50 -2.62
CA ILE A 34 5.94 12.31 -2.21
C ILE A 34 5.04 12.60 -3.41
N LEU A 35 4.33 11.58 -3.90
CA LEU A 35 3.35 11.74 -4.99
C LEU A 35 2.01 12.32 -4.51
N THR A 36 1.65 12.07 -3.25
CA THR A 36 0.36 12.47 -2.68
C THR A 36 0.57 12.66 -1.17
N PRO A 37 0.54 13.90 -0.67
CA PRO A 37 0.65 14.18 0.77
C PRO A 37 -0.44 13.47 1.56
N LEU A 38 -0.19 13.23 2.86
CA LEU A 38 -1.13 12.51 3.72
C LEU A 38 -2.54 13.12 3.73
N SER A 39 -2.65 14.46 3.78
CA SER A 39 -3.94 15.17 3.76
C SER A 39 -4.74 14.95 2.47
N MET A 40 -4.07 14.79 1.33
CA MET A 40 -4.74 14.46 0.07
C MET A 40 -5.02 12.96 0.00
N LYS A 41 -4.11 12.12 0.50
CA LYS A 41 -4.29 10.66 0.56
C LYS A 41 -5.53 10.30 1.37
N SER A 42 -5.77 10.96 2.51
CA SER A 42 -6.96 10.71 3.33
C SER A 42 -8.25 11.00 2.57
N LEU A 43 -8.34 12.15 1.88
CA LEU A 43 -9.52 12.51 1.07
C LEU A 43 -9.75 11.53 -0.09
N LEU A 44 -8.67 11.06 -0.73
CA LEU A 44 -8.78 10.08 -1.81
C LEU A 44 -9.28 8.72 -1.29
N LEU A 45 -8.75 8.25 -0.16
CA LEU A 45 -9.20 7.00 0.46
C LEU A 45 -10.65 7.10 0.95
N GLU A 46 -11.04 8.23 1.52
CA GLU A 46 -12.43 8.51 1.90
C GLU A 46 -13.37 8.46 0.68
N SER A 47 -12.98 9.09 -0.44
CA SER A 47 -13.76 9.02 -1.69
C SER A 47 -13.92 7.60 -2.25
N LEU A 48 -13.03 6.68 -1.86
CA LEU A 48 -13.08 5.26 -2.19
C LEU A 48 -13.81 4.41 -1.14
N SER A 49 -14.51 5.06 -0.19
CA SER A 49 -15.27 4.40 0.89
C SER A 49 -14.39 3.52 1.81
N VAL A 50 -13.18 3.97 2.08
CA VAL A 50 -12.36 3.44 3.18
C VAL A 50 -12.90 4.01 4.50
N ASP A 51 -13.24 3.12 5.42
CA ASP A 51 -13.87 3.48 6.69
C ASP A 51 -12.84 4.00 7.71
N VAL A 52 -11.61 3.46 7.68
CA VAL A 52 -10.56 3.76 8.65
C VAL A 52 -9.21 3.91 7.96
N LEU A 53 -8.51 5.01 8.22
CA LEU A 53 -7.11 5.20 7.81
C LEU A 53 -6.18 5.05 9.03
N ILE A 54 -5.34 4.03 9.02
CA ILE A 54 -4.33 3.78 10.04
C ILE A 54 -2.99 4.34 9.56
N VAL A 55 -2.46 5.34 10.26
CA VAL A 55 -1.19 5.99 9.92
C VAL A 55 -0.12 5.62 10.95
N ILE A 56 0.88 4.88 10.50
CA ILE A 56 2.03 4.50 11.32
C ILE A 56 3.07 5.64 11.29
N LYS A 57 3.27 6.28 12.44
CA LYS A 57 4.20 7.41 12.63
C LYS A 57 5.61 6.98 13.04
N ASP A 58 5.72 5.93 13.87
CA ASP A 58 6.98 5.35 14.32
C ASP A 58 7.20 4.02 13.61
N SER A 59 7.63 4.08 12.35
CA SER A 59 7.84 2.85 11.58
C SER A 59 9.09 2.11 12.02
N LEU A 60 10.04 2.72 12.73
CA LEU A 60 11.29 2.05 13.11
C LEU A 60 11.04 0.87 14.04
N LYS A 61 10.12 1.00 15.00
CA LYS A 61 9.73 -0.12 15.85
C LYS A 61 9.14 -1.26 15.02
N LEU A 62 8.22 -0.94 14.13
CA LEU A 62 7.53 -1.92 13.29
C LEU A 62 8.47 -2.61 12.29
N LEU A 63 9.42 -1.85 11.71
CA LEU A 63 10.40 -2.36 10.75
C LEU A 63 11.46 -3.25 11.40
N ASN A 64 11.61 -3.21 12.73
CA ASN A 64 12.52 -4.07 13.48
C ASN A 64 11.85 -5.35 14.01
N LEU A 65 10.54 -5.51 13.82
CA LEU A 65 9.84 -6.74 14.21
C LEU A 65 10.20 -7.87 13.25
N SER A 66 10.36 -9.10 13.77
CA SER A 66 10.35 -10.27 12.91
C SER A 66 9.00 -10.39 12.16
N PRO A 67 8.91 -11.15 11.06
CA PRO A 67 7.62 -11.39 10.42
C PRO A 67 6.57 -11.96 11.39
N GLU A 68 6.97 -12.84 12.31
CA GLU A 68 6.08 -13.40 13.33
C GLU A 68 5.62 -12.32 14.31
N ASP A 69 6.53 -11.51 14.86
CA ASP A 69 6.17 -10.44 15.79
C ASP A 69 5.31 -9.35 15.13
N PHE A 70 5.53 -9.07 13.84
CA PHE A 70 4.67 -8.18 13.09
C PHE A 70 3.23 -8.72 13.04
N VAL A 71 3.04 -10.02 12.82
CA VAL A 71 1.70 -10.60 12.82
C VAL A 71 1.15 -10.67 14.25
N ASP A 72 1.86 -11.26 15.19
CA ASP A 72 1.27 -11.58 16.49
C ASP A 72 1.20 -10.36 17.41
N ALA A 73 2.31 -9.63 17.57
CA ALA A 73 2.41 -8.52 18.52
C ALA A 73 1.88 -7.19 17.97
N PHE A 74 1.89 -7.00 16.64
CA PHE A 74 1.35 -5.79 16.02
C PHE A 74 -0.03 -6.02 15.39
N LEU A 75 -0.15 -6.88 14.38
CA LEU A 75 -1.37 -7.02 13.60
C LEU A 75 -2.52 -7.64 14.42
N MET A 76 -2.32 -8.81 15.01
CA MET A 76 -3.35 -9.52 15.76
C MET A 76 -3.68 -8.81 17.07
N ALA A 77 -2.67 -8.42 17.86
CA ALA A 77 -2.90 -7.77 19.14
C ALA A 77 -3.63 -6.42 19.06
N ASN A 78 -3.45 -5.65 17.98
CA ASN A 78 -4.00 -4.29 17.88
C ASN A 78 -5.17 -4.17 16.90
N LEU A 79 -5.20 -4.99 15.84
CA LEU A 79 -6.15 -4.82 14.72
C LEU A 79 -7.02 -6.05 14.51
N SER A 80 -6.48 -7.26 14.69
CA SER A 80 -7.20 -8.54 14.49
C SER A 80 -8.02 -8.55 13.18
N PRO A 81 -7.40 -8.32 12.01
CA PRO A 81 -8.13 -8.29 10.75
C PRO A 81 -8.71 -9.68 10.43
N SER A 82 -9.90 -9.73 9.84
CA SER A 82 -10.45 -10.98 9.29
C SER A 82 -9.87 -11.31 7.91
N VAL A 83 -9.49 -10.28 7.14
CA VAL A 83 -8.90 -10.41 5.80
C VAL A 83 -7.84 -9.34 5.60
N MET A 84 -6.69 -9.73 5.06
CA MET A 84 -5.68 -8.83 4.51
C MET A 84 -5.69 -8.87 2.98
N VAL A 85 -5.64 -7.70 2.36
CA VAL A 85 -5.58 -7.55 0.90
C VAL A 85 -4.26 -6.89 0.53
N GLU A 86 -3.37 -7.60 -0.15
CA GLU A 86 -2.02 -7.14 -0.46
C GLU A 86 -1.60 -7.54 -1.88
N GLY A 87 -0.59 -6.85 -2.43
CA GLY A 87 -0.02 -7.17 -3.75
C GLY A 87 1.05 -8.27 -3.71
N PRO A 88 1.50 -8.77 -4.88
CA PRO A 88 2.48 -9.86 -4.96
C PRO A 88 3.89 -9.42 -4.49
N ASP A 89 4.18 -8.12 -4.53
CA ASP A 89 5.43 -7.50 -4.06
C ASP A 89 5.37 -7.02 -2.61
N PHE A 90 4.34 -7.43 -1.85
CA PHE A 90 4.25 -7.11 -0.44
C PHE A 90 5.33 -7.87 0.36
N ASN A 91 6.15 -7.09 1.07
CA ASN A 91 7.09 -7.61 2.05
C ASN A 91 6.99 -6.85 3.37
N PHE A 92 7.21 -7.57 4.47
CA PHE A 92 7.11 -7.05 5.82
C PHE A 92 8.14 -7.71 6.75
N GLY A 93 8.18 -7.25 8.00
CA GLY A 93 9.16 -7.69 8.98
C GLY A 93 10.58 -7.21 8.68
N TYR A 94 11.47 -7.49 9.63
CA TYR A 94 12.86 -7.06 9.61
C TYR A 94 13.56 -7.54 8.34
N GLY A 95 14.26 -6.61 7.70
CA GLY A 95 14.96 -6.88 6.44
C GLY A 95 14.04 -7.30 5.29
N ARG A 96 12.73 -7.01 5.35
CA ARG A 96 11.73 -7.44 4.35
C ARG A 96 11.67 -8.97 4.21
N SER A 97 11.94 -9.70 5.29
CA SER A 97 12.03 -11.17 5.29
C SER A 97 10.69 -11.89 5.16
N GLY A 98 9.58 -11.22 5.49
CA GLY A 98 8.23 -11.72 5.25
C GLY A 98 7.79 -11.44 3.81
N THR A 99 7.08 -12.40 3.21
CA THR A 99 6.47 -12.30 1.88
C THR A 99 4.96 -12.55 1.95
N ILE A 100 4.24 -12.35 0.85
CA ILE A 100 2.81 -12.72 0.77
C ILE A 100 2.56 -14.20 1.12
N GLU A 101 3.49 -15.11 0.78
CA GLU A 101 3.41 -16.52 1.16
C GLU A 101 3.59 -16.73 2.67
N THR A 102 4.54 -16.01 3.28
CA THR A 102 4.71 -16.02 4.73
C THR A 102 3.44 -15.52 5.42
N LEU A 103 2.82 -14.45 4.91
CA LEU A 103 1.58 -13.90 5.43
C LEU A 103 0.42 -14.91 5.35
N ARG A 104 0.29 -15.66 4.24
CA ARG A 104 -0.72 -16.73 4.11
C ARG A 104 -0.54 -17.82 5.15
N LYS A 105 0.69 -18.26 5.39
CA LYS A 105 0.99 -19.29 6.41
C LYS A 105 0.59 -18.82 7.80
N PHE A 106 0.87 -17.56 8.11
CA PHE A 106 0.42 -16.95 9.36
C PHE A 106 -1.10 -16.83 9.40
N GLY A 107 -1.76 -16.37 8.34
CA GLY A 107 -3.22 -16.28 8.25
C GLY A 107 -3.94 -17.60 8.56
N ALA A 108 -3.43 -18.70 8.00
CA ALA A 108 -3.96 -20.05 8.23
C ALA A 108 -3.90 -20.50 9.69
N THR A 109 -2.97 -19.95 10.49
CA THR A 109 -2.78 -20.32 11.91
C THR A 109 -3.31 -19.26 12.88
N ARG A 110 -3.49 -18.01 12.44
CA ARG A 110 -3.98 -16.87 13.24
C ARG A 110 -5.41 -16.43 12.88
N ASN A 111 -6.13 -17.24 12.11
CA ASN A 111 -7.55 -17.04 11.76
C ASN A 111 -7.83 -15.74 10.97
N PHE A 112 -7.00 -15.44 9.98
CA PHE A 112 -7.27 -14.39 8.99
C PHE A 112 -6.98 -14.85 7.56
N GLU A 113 -7.75 -14.35 6.61
CA GLU A 113 -7.59 -14.66 5.19
C GLU A 113 -6.60 -13.69 4.53
N VAL A 114 -5.87 -14.15 3.52
CA VAL A 114 -5.00 -13.30 2.70
C VAL A 114 -5.46 -13.37 1.26
N VAL A 115 -5.85 -12.22 0.72
CA VAL A 115 -6.23 -12.04 -0.67
C VAL A 115 -5.12 -11.30 -1.38
N GLU A 116 -4.51 -11.96 -2.37
CA GLU A 116 -3.52 -11.33 -3.23
C GLU A 116 -4.21 -10.59 -4.38
N MET A 117 -3.92 -9.29 -4.51
CA MET A 117 -4.39 -8.47 -5.62
C MET A 117 -3.32 -8.47 -6.72
N PRO A 118 -3.61 -8.93 -7.95
CA PRO A 118 -2.64 -8.92 -9.03
C PRO A 118 -2.21 -7.50 -9.39
N PHE A 119 -1.03 -7.38 -10.01
CA PHE A 119 -0.61 -6.11 -10.59
C PHE A 119 -1.64 -5.62 -11.61
N VAL A 120 -1.77 -4.29 -11.67
CA VAL A 120 -2.61 -3.61 -12.64
C VAL A 120 -1.70 -2.86 -13.60
N ASP A 121 -1.93 -3.02 -14.89
CA ASP A 121 -1.30 -2.22 -15.92
C ASP A 121 -2.36 -1.39 -16.64
N ILE A 122 -1.99 -0.21 -17.11
CA ILE A 122 -2.87 0.72 -17.83
C ILE A 122 -2.43 0.77 -19.28
N VAL A 123 -3.36 0.50 -20.19
CA VAL A 123 -3.13 0.69 -21.62
C VAL A 123 -3.26 2.18 -21.93
N SER A 124 -2.20 2.80 -22.43
CA SER A 124 -2.23 4.20 -22.83
C SER A 124 -2.79 4.37 -24.24
N ASP A 125 -3.83 5.20 -24.36
CA ASP A 125 -4.49 5.53 -25.63
C ASP A 125 -3.54 6.16 -26.67
N SER A 126 -2.43 6.78 -26.24
CA SER A 126 -1.60 7.59 -27.14
C SER A 126 -0.48 6.84 -27.85
N GLU A 127 -0.12 5.62 -27.40
CA GLU A 127 1.10 4.93 -27.88
C GLU A 127 0.96 3.41 -28.05
N ASN A 128 -0.23 2.82 -27.85
CA ASN A 128 -0.39 1.35 -27.72
C ASN A 128 0.61 0.74 -26.71
N ALA A 129 1.04 1.54 -25.73
CA ALA A 129 2.02 1.16 -24.73
C ALA A 129 1.29 0.79 -23.43
N THR A 130 1.70 -0.33 -22.83
CA THR A 130 1.23 -0.77 -21.52
C THR A 130 2.12 -0.16 -20.45
N GLU A 131 1.51 0.65 -19.58
CA GLU A 131 2.17 1.33 -18.47
C GLU A 131 1.94 0.58 -17.16
N LYS A 132 3.02 0.24 -16.46
CA LYS A 132 2.93 -0.40 -15.15
C LYS A 132 2.33 0.56 -14.13
N CYS A 133 1.23 0.18 -13.47
CA CYS A 133 0.66 0.98 -12.38
C CYS A 133 1.51 0.82 -11.11
N SER A 134 2.48 1.73 -10.93
CA SER A 134 3.33 1.75 -9.73
C SER A 134 3.81 3.16 -9.40
N SER A 135 4.09 3.40 -8.12
CA SER A 135 4.64 4.70 -7.67
C SER A 135 5.98 5.03 -8.34
N SER A 136 6.81 4.03 -8.64
CA SER A 136 8.09 4.24 -9.34
C SER A 136 7.88 4.69 -10.78
N SER A 137 6.98 4.03 -11.52
CA SER A 137 6.63 4.43 -12.90
C SER A 137 6.09 5.85 -12.96
N ILE A 138 5.15 6.19 -12.06
CA ILE A 138 4.56 7.54 -11.98
C ILE A 138 5.66 8.60 -11.75
N ARG A 139 6.60 8.34 -10.82
CA ARG A 139 7.71 9.28 -10.56
C ARG A 139 8.65 9.43 -11.77
N GLN A 140 8.94 8.34 -12.48
CA GLN A 140 9.78 8.38 -13.68
C GLN A 140 9.12 9.21 -14.79
N LEU A 141 7.82 9.00 -15.04
CA LEU A 141 7.06 9.79 -16.01
C LEU A 141 7.03 11.27 -15.64
N LEU A 142 6.81 11.60 -14.36
CA LEU A 142 6.83 12.98 -13.89
C LEU A 142 8.21 13.62 -14.05
N ALA A 143 9.28 12.90 -13.71
CA ALA A 143 10.66 13.38 -13.90
C ALA A 143 11.01 13.61 -15.38
N ALA A 144 10.43 12.84 -16.29
CA ALA A 144 10.57 13.00 -17.74
C ALA A 144 9.61 14.04 -18.35
N GLY A 145 8.79 14.74 -17.54
CA GLY A 145 7.83 15.74 -18.02
C GLY A 145 6.53 15.16 -18.61
N HIS A 146 6.30 13.85 -18.49
CA HIS A 146 5.13 13.15 -19.03
C HIS A 146 3.93 13.16 -18.05
N ALA A 147 3.52 14.35 -17.60
CA ALA A 147 2.45 14.51 -16.61
C ALA A 147 1.09 13.93 -17.05
N ARG A 148 0.79 13.94 -18.36
CA ARG A 148 -0.43 13.35 -18.92
C ARG A 148 -0.46 11.83 -18.72
N ARG A 149 0.64 11.13 -19.03
CA ARG A 149 0.78 9.68 -18.84
C ARG A 149 0.72 9.31 -17.36
N ALA A 150 1.43 10.07 -16.51
CA ALA A 150 1.33 9.90 -15.06
C ALA A 150 -0.12 10.03 -14.56
N SER A 151 -0.89 10.97 -15.11
CA SER A 151 -2.30 11.19 -14.74
C SER A 151 -3.23 10.06 -15.19
N GLN A 152 -2.94 9.42 -16.32
CA GLN A 152 -3.67 8.22 -16.77
C GLN A 152 -3.49 7.07 -15.77
N ILE A 153 -2.26 6.81 -15.32
CA ILE A 153 -1.98 5.79 -14.31
C ILE A 153 -2.64 6.13 -12.97
N LEU A 154 -2.60 7.40 -12.56
CA LEU A 154 -3.20 7.86 -11.30
C LEU A 154 -4.73 7.84 -11.30
N GLY A 155 -5.39 7.73 -12.47
CA GLY A 155 -6.84 7.91 -12.62
C GLY A 155 -7.32 9.33 -12.32
N ARG A 156 -6.40 10.30 -12.22
CA ARG A 156 -6.67 11.71 -11.91
C ARG A 156 -5.49 12.59 -12.32
N PRO A 157 -5.69 13.90 -12.53
CA PRO A 157 -4.58 14.83 -12.73
C PRO A 157 -3.60 14.83 -11.56
N PHE A 158 -2.30 14.78 -11.87
CA PHE A 158 -1.26 15.03 -10.87
C PHE A 158 -1.32 16.50 -10.39
N ARG A 159 -1.18 16.73 -9.08
CA ARG A 159 -1.23 18.06 -8.46
C ARG A 159 0.04 18.31 -7.68
N LEU A 160 0.64 19.48 -7.90
CA LEU A 160 1.62 20.06 -6.99
C LEU A 160 0.84 20.72 -5.85
N VAL A 161 1.32 20.54 -4.63
CA VAL A 161 0.77 21.14 -3.41
C VAL A 161 1.82 21.98 -2.72
#